data_AF-A0A7J4NDG8-F1
#
_entry.id   AF-A0A7J4NDG8-F1
#
_cell.length_a   1.000
_cell.length_b   1.000
_cell.length_c   1.000
_cell.angle_alpha   90.00
_cell.angle_beta   90.00
_cell.angle_gamma   90.00
#
_symmetry.space_group_name_H-M   'P 1'
#
loop_
_entity.id
_entity.type
_entity.pdbx_description
1 polymer ?
#
loop_
_entity_poly.entity_id
_entity_poly.type
_entity_poly.pdbx_seq_one_letter_code
_entity_poly.pdbx_strand_id
1 'polypeptide(L)'
;WLGGMGVIMLGLVILSRVLGGGASFARAELTGPTLSKLGPTLQSTARRLWTIYIFLTILEMGALYFIGGLGYFDSVNYALTTLPTGGFGVTDGGVMDITSSSAVLILTIFMILAGINFSLYHVLAMGNPREAFKDEELRTYLLIFLLAWLGMAFSIFRSNLDGPSGDEIESLRQSMFQAASIGTSTGYASANFAEWPVFSQIVLLLLMIIGASAGSTGGGVKVLRVRISFELARREITRIIFPRKVVAMRVNGEVIDENRIWIVLGMLSSWVVLATGSMLLLSMIQPQWEMNDVLSVVISSLGNTGPALGQFGPTSTWASMNDLSLFWTSILMWLGRLELLTVLVLLHPRTWSSSN
;
A
#
# COMPACT_ATOMS: atom_id res chain seq x y z
N TRP A 1 -11.67 -0.81 10.25
CA TRP A 1 -12.74 -1.01 9.24
C TRP A 1 -13.30 0.28 8.61
N LEU A 2 -13.95 1.18 9.37
CA LEU A 2 -14.58 2.40 8.81
C LEU A 2 -13.61 3.29 8.01
N GLY A 3 -12.38 3.47 8.49
CA GLY A 3 -11.35 4.24 7.79
C GLY A 3 -10.95 3.66 6.42
N GLY A 4 -10.95 2.33 6.25
CA GLY A 4 -10.68 1.69 4.95
C GLY A 4 -11.77 2.01 3.93
N MET A 5 -13.03 1.94 4.37
CA MET A 5 -14.16 2.38 3.54
C MET A 5 -14.10 3.88 3.24
N GLY A 6 -13.71 4.69 4.23
CA GLY A 6 -13.50 6.12 4.08
C GLY A 6 -12.50 6.44 2.97
N VAL A 7 -11.39 5.70 2.87
CA VAL A 7 -10.40 5.89 1.79
C VAL A 7 -10.97 5.50 0.42
N ILE A 8 -11.67 4.37 0.30
CA ILE A 8 -12.33 4.00 -0.96
C ILE A 8 -13.33 5.09 -1.39
N MET A 9 -14.12 5.59 -0.43
CA MET A 9 -15.13 6.63 -0.68
C MET A 9 -14.52 7.98 -0.99
N LEU A 10 -13.47 8.40 -0.27
CA LEU A 10 -12.74 9.64 -0.54
C LEU A 10 -12.09 9.59 -1.92
N GLY A 11 -11.46 8.47 -2.28
CA GLY A 11 -10.95 8.24 -3.63
C GLY A 11 -12.03 8.42 -4.69
N LEU A 12 -13.24 7.88 -4.47
CA LEU A 12 -14.40 8.07 -5.36
C LEU A 12 -14.96 9.50 -5.36
N VAL A 13 -15.02 10.18 -4.21
CA VAL A 13 -15.61 11.53 -4.09
C VAL A 13 -14.68 12.58 -4.65
N ILE A 14 -13.37 12.49 -4.39
CA ILE A 14 -12.33 13.31 -5.03
C ILE A 14 -12.41 13.12 -6.54
N LEU A 15 -12.45 11.87 -7.00
CA LEU A 15 -12.67 11.53 -8.39
C LEU A 15 -13.93 12.21 -8.98
N SER A 16 -15.04 12.23 -8.23
CA SER A 16 -16.33 12.76 -8.71
C SER A 16 -16.40 14.30 -8.78
N ARG A 17 -15.86 15.00 -7.78
CA ARG A 17 -15.87 16.48 -7.76
C ARG A 17 -15.05 17.05 -8.91
N VAL A 18 -14.05 16.30 -9.31
CA VAL A 18 -13.13 16.75 -10.32
C VAL A 18 -13.54 16.31 -11.74
N LEU A 19 -14.36 15.25 -11.85
CA LEU A 19 -15.13 14.99 -13.08
C LEU A 19 -16.24 16.03 -13.31
N GLY A 20 -16.76 16.68 -12.25
CA GLY A 20 -17.90 17.60 -12.33
C GLY A 20 -17.62 19.10 -12.30
N GLY A 21 -16.45 19.56 -11.82
CA GLY A 21 -16.23 21.00 -11.54
C GLY A 21 -14.84 21.58 -11.84
N GLY A 22 -13.95 20.81 -12.48
CA GLY A 22 -12.60 21.27 -12.81
C GLY A 22 -11.86 20.20 -13.61
N ALA A 23 -12.20 20.05 -14.87
CA ALA A 23 -11.87 18.92 -15.73
C ALA A 23 -10.37 18.60 -15.95
N SER A 24 -9.43 19.33 -15.33
CA SER A 24 -7.98 19.12 -15.45
C SER A 24 -7.35 18.32 -14.29
N PHE A 25 -7.90 18.34 -13.06
CA PHE A 25 -7.13 17.92 -11.87
C PHE A 25 -7.31 16.46 -11.37
N ALA A 26 -8.36 15.72 -11.75
CA ALA A 26 -8.56 14.30 -11.36
C ALA A 26 -8.80 13.39 -12.54
N ARG A 27 -8.77 13.97 -13.75
CA ARG A 27 -8.12 13.26 -14.83
C ARG A 27 -6.66 12.96 -14.43
N ALA A 28 -6.01 13.76 -13.59
CA ALA A 28 -4.61 13.55 -13.21
C ALA A 28 -4.31 12.39 -12.26
N GLU A 29 -5.29 11.90 -11.52
CA GLU A 29 -5.03 10.97 -10.41
C GLU A 29 -5.36 9.50 -10.74
N LEU A 30 -6.10 9.25 -11.84
CA LEU A 30 -6.50 7.89 -12.24
C LEU A 30 -6.07 7.56 -13.66
N THR A 31 -5.22 6.54 -13.76
CA THR A 31 -4.81 5.87 -14.97
C THR A 31 -5.38 4.45 -14.94
N GLY A 32 -6.62 4.30 -15.40
CA GLY A 32 -7.27 3.00 -15.54
C GLY A 32 -8.54 3.10 -16.40
N PRO A 33 -8.74 2.21 -17.40
CA PRO A 33 -9.87 2.26 -18.34
C PRO A 33 -11.22 1.85 -17.72
N THR A 34 -11.23 1.39 -16.47
CA THR A 34 -12.36 0.69 -15.85
C THR A 34 -13.47 1.60 -15.31
N LEU A 35 -13.23 2.91 -15.19
CA LEU A 35 -14.25 3.85 -14.71
C LEU A 35 -15.30 4.21 -15.76
N SER A 36 -15.03 3.97 -17.05
CA SER A 36 -16.03 4.14 -18.11
C SER A 36 -17.24 3.20 -17.98
N LYS A 37 -17.14 2.16 -17.13
CA LYS A 37 -18.19 1.16 -16.87
C LYS A 37 -18.79 1.25 -15.46
N LEU A 38 -18.37 2.21 -14.64
CA LEU A 38 -18.95 2.43 -13.31
C LEU A 38 -20.26 3.22 -13.48
N GLY A 39 -21.29 2.82 -12.74
CA GLY A 39 -22.69 3.12 -13.04
C GLY A 39 -23.05 4.61 -13.15
N PRO A 40 -24.27 4.92 -13.64
CA PRO A 40 -24.68 6.27 -14.04
C PRO A 40 -24.69 7.31 -12.90
N THR A 41 -24.60 6.89 -11.63
CA THR A 41 -24.56 7.80 -10.47
C THR A 41 -23.49 7.38 -9.45
N LEU A 42 -22.82 8.37 -8.84
CA LEU A 42 -21.77 8.18 -7.83
C LEU A 42 -22.23 7.29 -6.66
N GLN A 43 -23.47 7.49 -6.22
CA GLN A 43 -24.09 6.70 -5.15
C GLN A 43 -24.23 5.22 -5.55
N SER A 44 -24.50 4.92 -6.82
CA SER A 44 -24.61 3.53 -7.29
C SER A 44 -23.26 2.81 -7.28
N THR A 45 -22.19 3.51 -7.67
CA THR A 45 -20.82 2.99 -7.64
C THR A 45 -20.34 2.78 -6.21
N ALA A 46 -20.52 3.78 -5.34
CA ALA A 46 -20.20 3.68 -3.92
C ALA A 46 -20.93 2.49 -3.25
N ARG A 47 -22.24 2.31 -3.52
CA ARG A 47 -23.02 1.20 -2.97
C ARG A 47 -22.48 -0.15 -3.42
N ARG A 48 -22.08 -0.29 -4.69
CA ARG A 48 -21.49 -1.53 -5.22
C ARG A 48 -20.15 -1.86 -4.57
N LEU A 49 -19.25 -0.89 -4.43
CA LEU A 49 -17.98 -1.11 -3.75
C LEU A 49 -18.18 -1.45 -2.27
N TRP A 50 -19.17 -0.82 -1.62
CA TRP A 50 -19.54 -1.13 -0.24
C TRP A 50 -20.03 -2.58 -0.09
N THR A 51 -20.86 -3.06 -1.02
CA THR A 51 -21.29 -4.46 -1.05
C THR A 51 -20.11 -5.42 -1.22
N ILE A 52 -19.16 -5.12 -2.12
CA ILE A 52 -17.96 -5.95 -2.31
C ILE A 52 -17.11 -5.98 -1.04
N TYR A 53 -16.89 -4.82 -0.41
CA TYR A 53 -16.09 -4.69 0.80
C TYR A 53 -16.70 -5.50 1.96
N ILE A 54 -18.00 -5.35 2.22
CA ILE A 54 -18.71 -6.15 3.24
C ILE A 54 -18.68 -7.63 2.91
N PHE A 55 -18.92 -7.99 1.65
CA PHE A 55 -18.90 -9.38 1.23
C PHE A 55 -17.54 -10.04 1.49
N LEU A 56 -16.45 -9.37 1.10
CA LEU A 56 -15.09 -9.86 1.36
C LEU A 56 -14.80 -9.93 2.87
N THR A 57 -15.22 -8.95 3.67
CA THR A 57 -15.06 -9.00 5.14
C THR A 57 -15.79 -10.21 5.74
N ILE A 58 -17.03 -10.47 5.35
CA ILE A 58 -17.82 -11.61 5.85
C ILE A 58 -17.21 -12.93 5.38
N LEU A 59 -16.71 -12.99 4.14
CA LEU A 59 -16.04 -14.16 3.59
C LEU A 59 -14.75 -14.48 4.35
N GLU A 60 -13.94 -13.47 4.66
CA GLU A 60 -12.74 -13.62 5.48
C GLU A 60 -13.08 -14.12 6.89
N MET A 61 -14.05 -13.48 7.54
CA MET A 61 -14.52 -13.84 8.87
C MET A 61 -14.98 -15.31 8.92
N GLY A 62 -15.75 -15.74 7.92
CA GLY A 62 -16.19 -17.14 7.81
C GLY A 62 -15.02 -18.10 7.56
N ALA A 63 -14.10 -17.74 6.67
CA ALA A 63 -12.92 -18.56 6.38
C ALA A 63 -12.02 -18.73 7.61
N LEU A 64 -11.76 -17.65 8.36
CA LEU A 64 -10.98 -17.67 9.59
C LEU A 64 -11.62 -18.52 10.68
N TYR A 65 -12.95 -18.47 10.80
CA TYR A 65 -13.68 -19.26 11.79
C TYR A 65 -13.75 -20.75 11.43
N PHE A 66 -14.23 -21.08 10.23
CA PHE A 66 -14.49 -22.47 9.85
C PHE A 66 -13.25 -23.24 9.39
N ILE A 67 -12.32 -22.58 8.70
CA ILE A 67 -11.11 -23.21 8.14
C ILE A 67 -9.90 -22.88 9.02
N GLY A 68 -9.77 -21.62 9.42
CA GLY A 68 -8.68 -21.14 10.27
C GLY A 68 -8.73 -21.67 11.70
N GLY A 69 -9.92 -22.02 12.21
CA GLY A 69 -10.12 -22.51 13.58
C GLY A 69 -9.95 -21.43 14.65
N LEU A 70 -10.01 -20.14 14.27
CA LEU A 70 -9.95 -19.03 15.22
C LEU A 70 -11.25 -18.92 16.02
N GLY A 71 -11.17 -18.34 17.22
CA GLY A 71 -12.35 -17.97 17.98
C GLY A 71 -13.25 -17.00 17.20
N TYR A 72 -14.54 -16.95 17.53
CA TYR A 72 -15.48 -16.05 16.86
C TYR A 72 -15.04 -14.58 16.97
N PHE A 73 -14.62 -14.16 18.17
CA PHE A 73 -14.15 -12.80 18.43
C PHE A 73 -12.91 -12.46 17.59
N ASP A 74 -11.91 -13.34 17.56
CA ASP A 74 -10.69 -13.13 16.79
C ASP A 74 -10.98 -13.07 15.29
N SER A 75 -11.78 -14.02 14.78
CA SER A 75 -12.18 -14.08 13.37
C SER A 75 -12.85 -12.79 12.89
N VAL A 76 -13.73 -12.22 13.72
CA VAL A 76 -14.38 -10.93 13.44
C VAL A 76 -13.36 -9.80 13.43
N ASN A 77 -12.53 -9.70 14.46
CA ASN A 77 -11.59 -8.58 14.60
C ASN A 77 -10.53 -8.59 13.49
N TYR A 78 -9.92 -9.74 13.20
CA TYR A 78 -8.94 -9.84 12.11
C TYR A 78 -9.57 -9.51 10.76
N ALA A 79 -10.78 -9.99 10.46
CA ALA A 79 -11.45 -9.61 9.20
C ALA A 79 -11.74 -8.09 9.12
N LEU A 80 -12.06 -7.46 10.24
CA LEU A 80 -12.29 -6.01 10.33
C LEU A 80 -11.02 -5.17 10.19
N THR A 81 -9.83 -5.77 10.36
CA THR A 81 -8.52 -5.12 10.30
C THR A 81 -7.70 -5.50 9.06
N THR A 82 -7.90 -6.68 8.47
CA THR A 82 -7.26 -7.10 7.21
C THR A 82 -7.80 -6.35 6.00
N LEU A 83 -9.12 -6.37 5.76
CA LEU A 83 -9.75 -5.69 4.61
C LEU A 83 -9.42 -4.19 4.49
N PRO A 84 -9.43 -3.37 5.57
CA PRO A 84 -9.03 -1.97 5.47
C PRO A 84 -7.50 -1.75 5.44
N THR A 85 -6.70 -2.83 5.43
CA THR A 85 -5.23 -2.82 5.59
C THR A 85 -4.82 -2.03 6.83
N GLY A 86 -5.36 -2.42 7.99
CA GLY A 86 -5.22 -1.67 9.24
C GLY A 86 -4.25 -2.27 10.27
N GLY A 87 -3.95 -3.56 10.19
CA GLY A 87 -2.83 -4.16 10.96
C GLY A 87 -3.04 -4.40 12.45
N PHE A 88 -4.16 -3.98 13.02
CA PHE A 88 -4.44 -4.20 14.44
C PHE A 88 -4.74 -5.67 14.74
N GLY A 89 -4.04 -6.22 15.74
CA GLY A 89 -4.29 -7.54 16.31
C GLY A 89 -5.16 -7.48 17.57
N VAL A 90 -5.57 -8.65 18.06
CA VAL A 90 -6.34 -8.79 19.31
C VAL A 90 -5.42 -8.92 20.53
N THR A 91 -4.25 -9.51 20.34
CA THR A 91 -3.20 -9.69 21.35
C THR A 91 -1.98 -8.85 21.00
N ASP A 92 -1.08 -8.67 21.98
CA ASP A 92 0.18 -7.93 21.79
C ASP A 92 1.10 -8.60 20.75
N GLY A 93 1.10 -9.93 20.67
CA GLY A 93 1.83 -10.67 19.63
C GLY A 93 1.12 -10.70 18.27
N GLY A 94 -0.14 -10.25 18.20
CA GLY A 94 -0.89 -10.13 16.97
C GLY A 94 -0.99 -11.46 16.21
N VAL A 95 -0.50 -11.50 14.96
CA VAL A 95 -0.55 -12.73 14.14
C VAL A 95 0.53 -13.73 14.54
N MET A 96 1.58 -13.32 15.27
CA MET A 96 2.63 -14.23 15.76
C MET A 96 2.08 -15.22 16.80
N ASP A 97 1.03 -14.85 17.53
CA ASP A 97 0.36 -15.71 18.51
C ASP A 97 -0.57 -16.75 17.85
N ILE A 98 -0.87 -16.60 16.55
CA ILE A 98 -1.76 -17.53 15.83
C ILE A 98 -0.99 -18.80 15.45
N THR A 99 -1.31 -19.90 16.14
CA THR A 99 -0.70 -21.22 15.89
C THR A 99 -1.20 -21.91 14.61
N SER A 100 -2.41 -21.56 14.16
CA SER A 100 -3.04 -22.17 12.99
C SER A 100 -2.41 -21.66 11.68
N SER A 101 -1.67 -22.53 11.01
CA SER A 101 -1.04 -22.21 9.71
C SER A 101 -2.06 -21.90 8.61
N SER A 102 -3.26 -22.48 8.71
CA SER A 102 -4.35 -22.20 7.77
C SER A 102 -4.90 -20.78 7.94
N ALA A 103 -5.04 -20.29 9.17
CA ALA A 103 -5.46 -18.92 9.45
C ALA A 103 -4.47 -17.88 8.90
N VAL A 104 -3.17 -18.09 9.11
CA VAL A 104 -2.10 -17.24 8.58
C VAL A 104 -2.14 -17.18 7.03
N LEU A 105 -2.40 -18.31 6.38
CA LEU A 105 -2.53 -18.36 4.91
C LEU A 105 -3.79 -17.65 4.42
N ILE A 106 -4.92 -17.79 5.13
CA ILE A 106 -6.16 -17.06 4.82
C ILE A 106 -5.91 -15.54 4.93
N LEU A 107 -5.31 -15.07 6.03
CA LEU A 107 -4.93 -13.66 6.20
C LEU A 107 -4.03 -13.20 5.04
N THR A 108 -3.04 -14.00 4.64
CA THR A 108 -2.15 -13.68 3.51
C THR A 108 -2.92 -13.45 2.21
N ILE A 109 -3.83 -14.37 1.88
CA ILE A 109 -4.65 -14.27 0.67
C ILE A 109 -5.52 -13.01 0.72
N PHE A 110 -6.18 -12.76 1.85
CA PHE A 110 -7.07 -11.61 1.99
C PHE A 110 -6.33 -10.28 2.01
N MET A 111 -5.10 -10.21 2.53
CA MET A 111 -4.24 -9.05 2.39
C MET A 111 -3.96 -8.75 0.91
N ILE A 112 -3.53 -9.76 0.14
CA ILE A 112 -3.29 -9.61 -1.31
C ILE A 112 -4.57 -9.14 -2.01
N LEU A 113 -5.72 -9.72 -1.67
CA LEU A 113 -7.01 -9.31 -2.24
C LEU A 113 -7.38 -7.86 -1.86
N ALA A 114 -7.14 -7.43 -0.62
CA ALA A 114 -7.39 -6.07 -0.18
C ALA A 114 -6.50 -5.04 -0.90
N GLY A 115 -5.29 -5.46 -1.30
CA GLY A 115 -4.34 -4.65 -2.08
C GLY A 115 -4.69 -4.48 -3.56
N ILE A 116 -5.68 -5.22 -4.08
CA ILE A 116 -6.16 -5.11 -5.47
C ILE A 116 -7.18 -3.98 -5.60
N ASN A 117 -7.22 -3.37 -6.78
CA ASN A 117 -8.14 -2.29 -7.10
C ASN A 117 -9.59 -2.80 -7.02
N PHE A 118 -10.41 -2.18 -6.17
CA PHE A 118 -11.78 -2.63 -5.93
C PHE A 118 -12.68 -2.53 -7.17
N SER A 119 -12.34 -1.69 -8.15
CA SER A 119 -13.05 -1.64 -9.43
C SER A 119 -12.88 -2.93 -10.25
N LEU A 120 -11.78 -3.66 -10.10
CA LEU A 120 -11.56 -4.92 -10.80
C LEU A 120 -12.45 -6.04 -10.25
N TYR A 121 -12.74 -6.05 -8.95
CA TYR A 121 -13.73 -6.97 -8.38
C TYR A 121 -15.13 -6.75 -8.96
N HIS A 122 -15.48 -5.49 -9.23
CA HIS A 122 -16.74 -5.18 -9.88
C HIS A 122 -16.78 -5.70 -11.33
N VAL A 123 -15.69 -5.58 -12.09
CA VAL A 123 -15.56 -6.18 -13.44
C VAL A 123 -15.64 -7.70 -13.40
N LEU A 124 -15.03 -8.33 -12.39
CA LEU A 124 -15.13 -9.78 -12.17
C LEU A 124 -16.58 -10.21 -11.88
N ALA A 125 -17.28 -9.46 -11.02
CA ALA A 125 -18.69 -9.71 -10.71
C ALA A 125 -19.62 -9.54 -11.91
N MET A 126 -19.22 -8.75 -12.92
CA MET A 126 -19.94 -8.60 -14.19
C MET A 126 -19.69 -9.75 -15.19
N GLY A 127 -18.85 -10.74 -14.85
CA GLY A 127 -18.60 -11.92 -15.69
C GLY A 127 -17.50 -11.76 -16.74
N ASN A 128 -16.65 -10.72 -16.64
CA ASN A 128 -15.55 -10.47 -17.59
C ASN A 128 -14.15 -10.67 -16.96
N PRO A 129 -13.78 -11.88 -16.52
CA PRO A 129 -12.50 -12.11 -15.85
C PRO A 129 -11.30 -11.84 -16.76
N ARG A 130 -11.45 -12.05 -18.07
CA ARG A 130 -10.39 -11.80 -19.04
C ARG A 130 -9.97 -10.33 -19.12
N GLU A 131 -10.90 -9.39 -18.89
CA GLU A 131 -10.55 -7.96 -18.83
C GLU A 131 -9.81 -7.63 -17.52
N ALA A 132 -10.27 -8.18 -16.39
CA ALA A 132 -9.62 -7.94 -15.10
C ALA A 132 -8.16 -8.42 -15.08
N PHE A 133 -7.87 -9.61 -15.62
CA PHE A 133 -6.48 -10.12 -15.71
C PHE A 133 -5.65 -9.50 -16.84
N LYS A 134 -6.25 -8.69 -17.72
CA LYS A 134 -5.51 -7.90 -18.72
C LYS A 134 -5.01 -6.59 -18.16
N ASP A 135 -5.56 -6.15 -17.02
CA ASP A 135 -5.14 -4.93 -16.36
C ASP A 135 -3.64 -4.98 -16.03
N GLU A 136 -2.93 -4.00 -16.53
CA GLU A 136 -1.49 -3.92 -16.41
C GLU A 136 -1.06 -3.55 -14.98
N GLU A 137 -1.87 -2.80 -14.22
CA GLU A 137 -1.59 -2.47 -12.82
C GLU A 137 -1.66 -3.70 -11.94
N LEU A 138 -2.71 -4.52 -12.07
CA LEU A 138 -2.84 -5.80 -11.37
C LEU A 138 -1.62 -6.70 -11.63
N ARG A 139 -1.18 -6.79 -12.89
CA ARG A 139 0.00 -7.59 -13.27
C ARG A 139 1.27 -7.06 -12.64
N THR A 140 1.48 -5.75 -12.65
CA THR A 140 2.66 -5.13 -12.02
C THR A 140 2.64 -5.33 -10.51
N TYR A 141 1.49 -5.17 -9.85
CA TYR A 141 1.32 -5.43 -8.42
C TYR A 141 1.68 -6.88 -8.06
N LEU A 142 1.11 -7.86 -8.77
CA LEU A 142 1.41 -9.28 -8.54
C LEU A 142 2.86 -9.64 -8.86
N LEU A 143 3.46 -9.00 -9.88
CA LEU A 143 4.88 -9.19 -10.20
C LEU A 143 5.79 -8.66 -9.09
N ILE A 144 5.53 -7.46 -8.57
CA ILE A 144 6.28 -6.87 -7.45
C ILE A 144 6.18 -7.78 -6.22
N PHE A 145 4.96 -8.23 -5.90
CA PHE A 145 4.73 -9.17 -4.81
C PHE A 145 5.52 -10.47 -4.99
N LEU A 146 5.44 -11.11 -6.17
CA LEU A 146 6.12 -12.37 -6.46
C LEU A 146 7.65 -12.23 -6.37
N LEU A 147 8.21 -11.15 -6.93
CA LEU A 147 9.65 -10.88 -6.88
C LEU A 147 10.13 -10.62 -5.46
N ALA A 148 9.37 -9.84 -4.67
CA ALA A 148 9.70 -9.58 -3.27
C ALA A 148 9.61 -10.85 -2.44
N TRP A 149 8.56 -11.65 -2.62
CA TRP A 149 8.38 -12.92 -1.93
C TRP A 149 9.53 -13.89 -2.23
N LEU A 150 9.81 -14.19 -3.50
CA LEU A 150 10.87 -15.13 -3.88
C LEU A 150 12.26 -14.63 -3.49
N GLY A 151 12.51 -13.32 -3.63
CA GLY A 151 13.77 -12.72 -3.20
C GLY A 151 14.00 -12.85 -1.70
N MET A 152 12.98 -12.55 -0.88
CA MET A 152 13.06 -12.70 0.57
C MET A 152 13.17 -14.17 0.99
N ALA A 153 12.39 -15.07 0.38
CA ALA A 153 12.46 -16.51 0.65
C ALA A 153 13.88 -17.04 0.41
N PHE A 154 14.48 -16.70 -0.73
CA PHE A 154 15.84 -17.11 -1.07
C PHE A 154 16.90 -16.52 -0.12
N SER A 155 16.74 -15.24 0.25
CA SER A 155 17.63 -14.55 1.20
C SER A 155 17.62 -15.20 2.58
N ILE A 156 16.44 -15.49 3.13
CA ILE A 156 16.25 -16.14 4.43
C ILE A 156 16.75 -17.58 4.38
N PHE A 157 16.44 -18.30 3.30
CA PHE A 157 16.95 -19.66 3.10
C PHE A 157 18.48 -19.70 3.14
N ARG A 158 19.14 -18.75 2.46
CA ARG A 158 20.61 -18.69 2.44
C ARG A 158 21.20 -18.35 3.82
N SER A 159 20.58 -17.47 4.60
CA SER A 159 21.10 -17.11 5.93
C SER A 159 20.92 -18.23 6.95
N ASN A 160 19.89 -19.05 6.79
CA ASN A 160 19.60 -20.16 7.70
C ASN A 160 20.46 -21.42 7.42
N LEU A 161 21.37 -21.37 6.44
CA LEU A 161 22.30 -22.47 6.14
C LEU A 161 23.30 -22.75 7.29
N ASP A 162 23.53 -21.77 8.18
CA ASP A 162 24.45 -21.89 9.33
C ASP A 162 23.73 -22.19 10.67
N GLY A 163 22.40 -22.25 10.70
CA GLY A 163 21.59 -22.54 11.88
C GLY A 163 21.06 -23.99 11.91
N PRO A 164 20.56 -24.51 13.06
CA PRO A 164 19.94 -25.82 13.10
C PRO A 164 18.72 -25.81 12.16
N SER A 165 18.78 -26.69 11.17
CA SER A 165 17.80 -26.97 10.12
C SER A 165 16.32 -26.76 10.49
N GLY A 166 15.54 -26.27 9.50
CA GLY A 166 14.11 -26.59 9.32
C GLY A 166 13.22 -25.36 9.20
N ASP A 167 12.45 -25.10 8.16
CA ASP A 167 12.05 -25.83 6.95
C ASP A 167 12.11 -24.84 5.78
N GLU A 168 12.49 -25.27 4.57
CA GLU A 168 12.36 -24.46 3.34
C GLU A 168 10.93 -23.94 3.13
N ILE A 169 9.96 -24.72 3.61
CA ILE A 169 8.54 -24.40 3.58
C ILE A 169 8.23 -23.23 4.53
N GLU A 170 8.92 -23.15 5.68
CA GLU A 170 8.69 -22.10 6.66
C GLU A 170 9.23 -20.76 6.19
N SER A 171 10.44 -20.72 5.62
CA SER A 171 11.00 -19.50 5.05
C SER A 171 10.14 -18.98 3.89
N LEU A 172 9.61 -19.89 3.07
CA LEU A 172 8.67 -19.55 2.00
C LEU A 172 7.35 -18.98 2.54
N ARG A 173 6.81 -19.58 3.60
CA ARG A 173 5.55 -19.14 4.23
C ARG A 173 5.69 -17.78 4.90
N GLN A 174 6.71 -17.58 5.72
CA GLN A 174 6.94 -16.32 6.44
C GLN A 174 7.23 -15.16 5.48
N SER A 175 8.05 -15.41 4.46
CA SER A 175 8.32 -14.39 3.43
C SER A 175 7.08 -14.03 2.61
N MET A 176 6.21 -15.01 2.30
CA MET A 176 4.93 -14.75 1.62
C MET A 176 4.03 -13.85 2.46
N PHE A 177 3.88 -14.19 3.74
CA PHE A 177 3.05 -13.44 4.68
C PHE A 177 3.58 -12.01 4.83
N GLN A 178 4.88 -11.84 5.03
CA GLN A 178 5.45 -10.53 5.27
C GLN A 178 5.47 -9.66 4.00
N ALA A 179 5.70 -10.26 2.83
CA ALA A 179 5.54 -9.58 1.55
C ALA A 179 4.11 -9.06 1.36
N ALA A 180 3.11 -9.88 1.68
CA ALA A 180 1.70 -9.51 1.53
C ALA A 180 1.32 -8.42 2.53
N SER A 181 1.72 -8.59 3.79
CA SER A 181 1.43 -7.65 4.87
C SER A 181 2.03 -6.27 4.61
N ILE A 182 3.34 -6.20 4.38
CA ILE A 182 4.04 -4.92 4.20
C ILE A 182 3.73 -4.31 2.83
N GLY A 183 3.70 -5.12 1.76
CA GLY A 183 3.39 -4.64 0.41
C GLY A 183 1.95 -4.14 0.22
N THR A 184 1.03 -4.54 1.09
CA THR A 184 -0.34 -3.98 1.11
C THR A 184 -0.54 -2.92 2.18
N SER A 185 0.52 -2.56 2.91
CA SER A 185 0.50 -1.71 4.10
C SER A 185 -0.48 -2.17 5.17
N THR A 186 -0.70 -3.48 5.30
CA THR A 186 -1.53 -4.03 6.37
C THR A 186 -0.78 -3.97 7.69
N GLY A 187 0.48 -4.39 7.75
CA GLY A 187 1.31 -4.22 8.95
C GLY A 187 1.29 -5.35 9.97
N TYR A 188 0.67 -6.49 9.65
CA TYR A 188 0.86 -7.69 10.46
C TYR A 188 2.29 -8.21 10.40
N ALA A 189 2.70 -8.87 11.47
CA ALA A 189 3.94 -9.62 11.53
C ALA A 189 3.64 -11.08 11.86
N SER A 190 4.27 -12.00 11.12
CA SER A 190 4.28 -13.44 11.45
C SER A 190 5.60 -13.88 12.07
N ALA A 191 6.66 -13.10 11.88
CA ALA A 191 7.99 -13.36 12.41
C ALA A 191 8.71 -12.04 12.70
N ASN A 192 9.75 -12.10 13.52
CA ASN A 192 10.59 -10.92 13.79
C ASN A 192 11.50 -10.61 12.60
N PHE A 193 10.99 -9.85 11.64
CA PHE A 193 11.75 -9.47 10.45
C PHE A 193 12.85 -8.41 10.71
N ALA A 194 12.96 -7.89 11.94
CA ALA A 194 14.10 -7.04 12.32
C ALA A 194 15.41 -7.85 12.42
N GLU A 195 15.33 -9.16 12.63
CA GLU A 195 16.48 -10.08 12.68
C GLU A 195 16.79 -10.72 11.32
N TRP A 196 15.97 -10.45 10.30
CA TRP A 196 16.16 -11.03 8.97
C TRP A 196 17.38 -10.45 8.26
N PRO A 197 17.93 -11.15 7.25
CA PRO A 197 19.06 -10.64 6.48
C PRO A 197 18.77 -9.28 5.86
N VAL A 198 19.83 -8.46 5.74
CA VAL A 198 19.75 -7.07 5.25
C VAL A 198 19.03 -6.96 3.89
N PHE A 199 19.22 -7.94 3.00
CA PHE A 199 18.50 -7.98 1.73
C PHE A 199 16.98 -7.99 1.93
N SER A 200 16.48 -8.82 2.84
CA SER A 200 15.05 -8.91 3.14
C SER A 200 14.54 -7.61 3.78
N GLN A 201 15.33 -7.00 4.67
CA GLN A 201 14.98 -5.71 5.28
C GLN A 201 14.86 -4.59 4.23
N ILE A 202 15.78 -4.52 3.27
CA ILE A 202 15.73 -3.56 2.15
C ILE A 202 14.50 -3.80 1.28
N VAL A 203 14.19 -5.06 0.96
CA VAL A 203 12.98 -5.40 0.19
C VAL A 203 11.71 -4.96 0.94
N LEU A 204 11.64 -5.19 2.25
CA LEU A 204 10.51 -4.72 3.07
C LEU A 204 10.41 -3.18 3.07
N LEU A 205 11.52 -2.45 3.21
CA LEU A 205 11.52 -0.99 3.11
C LEU A 205 11.02 -0.51 1.74
N LEU A 206 11.42 -1.16 0.65
CA LEU A 206 10.92 -0.84 -0.68
C LEU A 206 9.42 -1.11 -0.80
N LEU A 207 8.92 -2.20 -0.20
CA LEU A 207 7.47 -2.49 -0.15
C LEU A 207 6.70 -1.49 0.72
N MET A 208 7.29 -0.93 1.78
CA MET A 208 6.66 0.15 2.55
C MET A 208 6.49 1.43 1.72
N ILE A 209 7.42 1.70 0.81
CA ILE A 209 7.34 2.82 -0.13
C ILE A 209 6.33 2.49 -1.23
N ILE A 210 6.51 1.35 -1.90
CA ILE A 210 5.68 0.87 -3.01
C ILE A 210 4.49 0.12 -2.43
N GLY A 211 3.42 0.87 -2.16
CA GLY A 211 2.20 0.31 -1.59
C GLY A 211 1.35 -0.46 -2.59
N ALA A 212 0.08 -0.61 -2.26
CA ALA A 212 -0.90 -1.36 -3.04
C ALA A 212 -1.32 -0.65 -4.34
N SER A 213 -2.24 -1.27 -5.09
CA SER A 213 -2.81 -0.66 -6.30
C SER A 213 -3.66 0.59 -5.99
N ALA A 214 -3.83 1.45 -6.98
CA ALA A 214 -4.76 2.59 -6.92
C ALA A 214 -6.20 2.08 -6.78
N GLY A 215 -7.01 2.74 -5.94
CA GLY A 215 -8.37 2.30 -5.64
C GLY A 215 -8.48 1.06 -4.74
N SER A 216 -7.38 0.69 -4.06
CA SER A 216 -7.36 -0.26 -2.93
C SER A 216 -7.37 0.46 -1.58
N THR A 217 -7.49 -0.29 -0.49
CA THR A 217 -7.45 0.23 0.89
C THR A 217 -6.03 0.51 1.41
N GLY A 218 -5.01 0.00 0.72
CA GLY A 218 -3.60 0.14 1.10
C GLY A 218 -3.10 1.58 1.06
N GLY A 219 -1.96 1.83 1.69
CA GLY A 219 -1.24 3.10 1.73
C GLY A 219 -0.09 3.16 0.73
N GLY A 220 0.93 3.96 1.07
CA GLY A 220 2.16 4.11 0.30
C GLY A 220 1.99 4.78 -1.07
N VAL A 221 3.09 4.83 -1.81
CA VAL A 221 3.10 5.24 -3.21
C VAL A 221 2.49 4.11 -4.03
N LYS A 222 1.33 4.38 -4.62
CA LYS A 222 0.59 3.39 -5.41
C LYS A 222 1.41 2.82 -6.56
N VAL A 223 1.25 1.52 -6.83
CA VAL A 223 1.96 0.80 -7.93
C VAL A 223 1.86 1.54 -9.27
N LEU A 224 0.69 2.08 -9.58
CA LEU A 224 0.45 2.85 -10.80
C LEU A 224 1.37 4.06 -10.96
N ARG A 225 1.66 4.78 -9.87
CA ARG A 225 2.52 5.97 -9.85
C ARG A 225 3.97 5.57 -10.11
N VAL A 226 4.43 4.51 -9.46
CA VAL A 226 5.77 3.94 -9.69
C VAL A 226 5.93 3.49 -11.14
N ARG A 227 4.90 2.84 -11.69
CA ARG A 227 4.91 2.38 -13.07
C ARG A 227 4.98 3.52 -14.09
N ILE A 228 4.19 4.58 -13.89
CA ILE A 228 4.23 5.78 -14.75
C ILE A 228 5.63 6.40 -14.74
N SER A 229 6.27 6.49 -13.57
CA SER A 229 7.63 7.02 -13.45
C SER A 229 8.67 6.15 -14.14
N PHE A 230 8.50 4.83 -14.07
CA PHE A 230 9.38 3.89 -14.79
C PHE A 230 9.22 4.03 -16.32
N GLU A 231 7.98 4.07 -16.82
CA GLU A 231 7.72 4.28 -18.26
C GLU A 231 8.21 5.65 -18.74
N LEU A 232 8.12 6.67 -17.88
CA LEU A 232 8.69 7.99 -18.17
C LEU A 232 10.20 7.93 -18.31
N ALA A 233 10.90 7.31 -17.36
CA ALA A 233 12.35 7.14 -17.42
C ALA A 233 12.75 6.40 -18.70
N ARG A 234 12.04 5.33 -19.05
CA ARG A 234 12.25 4.58 -20.30
C ARG A 234 11.99 5.43 -21.54
N ARG A 235 10.95 6.26 -21.55
CA ARG A 235 10.63 7.20 -22.63
C ARG A 235 11.76 8.21 -22.83
N GLU A 236 12.25 8.81 -21.75
CA GLU A 236 13.31 9.82 -21.84
C GLU A 236 14.64 9.23 -22.30
N ILE A 237 15.01 8.03 -21.82
CA ILE A 237 16.17 7.29 -22.37
C ILE A 237 15.98 7.05 -23.89
N THR A 238 14.78 6.64 -24.31
CA THR A 238 14.49 6.42 -25.74
C THR A 238 14.59 7.70 -26.56
N ARG A 239 14.17 8.85 -26.02
CA ARG A 239 14.28 10.17 -26.68
C ARG A 239 15.74 10.62 -26.79
N ILE A 240 16.56 10.36 -25.78
CA ILE A 240 18.00 10.65 -25.81
C ILE A 240 18.68 9.83 -26.93
N ILE A 241 18.33 8.55 -27.06
CA ILE A 241 18.88 7.67 -28.11
C ILE A 241 18.32 8.04 -29.50
N PHE A 242 17.02 8.35 -29.59
CA PHE A 242 16.32 8.62 -30.84
C PHE A 242 15.59 9.99 -30.80
N PRO A 243 16.30 11.12 -30.99
CA PRO A 243 15.77 12.46 -30.74
C PRO A 243 14.59 12.88 -31.64
N ARG A 244 14.40 12.21 -32.79
CA ARG A 244 13.28 12.49 -33.71
C ARG A 244 12.05 11.60 -33.47
N LYS A 245 12.12 10.65 -32.53
CA LYS A 245 11.05 9.69 -32.29
C LYS A 245 10.01 10.27 -31.33
N VAL A 246 8.76 10.40 -31.80
CA VAL A 246 7.63 10.74 -30.93
C VAL A 246 7.18 9.47 -30.21
N VAL A 247 7.50 9.38 -28.91
CA VAL A 247 7.11 8.26 -28.05
C VAL A 247 5.97 8.73 -27.14
N ALA A 248 4.76 8.19 -27.37
CA ALA A 248 3.62 8.40 -26.49
C ALA A 248 3.62 7.35 -25.37
N MET A 249 3.37 7.78 -24.12
CA MET A 249 3.21 6.86 -23.00
C MET A 249 1.81 6.27 -23.00
N ARG A 250 1.70 4.97 -22.77
CA ARG A 250 0.43 4.26 -22.69
C ARG A 250 0.34 3.43 -21.42
N VAL A 251 -0.83 3.45 -20.78
CA VAL A 251 -1.19 2.54 -19.69
C VAL A 251 -2.54 1.94 -20.03
N ASN A 252 -2.64 0.61 -19.97
CA ASN A 252 -3.83 -0.17 -20.34
C ASN A 252 -4.34 0.15 -21.76
N GLY A 253 -3.41 0.40 -22.69
CA GLY A 253 -3.73 0.73 -24.09
C GLY A 253 -4.15 2.19 -24.34
N GLU A 254 -4.36 3.00 -23.30
CA GLU A 254 -4.73 4.41 -23.43
C GLU A 254 -3.51 5.33 -23.30
N VAL A 255 -3.49 6.44 -24.05
CA VAL A 255 -2.42 7.44 -23.99
C VAL A 255 -2.59 8.32 -22.75
N ILE A 256 -1.54 8.46 -21.96
CA ILE A 256 -1.51 9.35 -20.80
C ILE A 256 -1.17 10.77 -21.25
N ASP A 257 -1.95 11.73 -20.77
CA ASP A 257 -1.69 13.16 -20.96
C ASP A 257 -0.46 13.63 -20.13
N GLU A 258 0.36 14.49 -20.72
CA GLU A 258 1.63 14.98 -20.15
C GLU A 258 1.43 15.69 -18.81
N ASN A 259 0.31 16.41 -18.65
CA ASN A 259 -0.02 17.07 -17.38
C ASN A 259 -0.14 16.06 -16.21
N ARG A 260 -0.66 14.86 -16.48
CA ARG A 260 -0.81 13.82 -15.45
C ARG A 260 0.55 13.29 -15.01
N ILE A 261 1.47 13.16 -15.96
CA ILE A 261 2.83 12.69 -15.72
C ILE A 261 3.55 13.67 -14.78
N TRP A 262 3.42 14.97 -15.03
CA TRP A 262 3.98 16.01 -14.15
C TRP A 262 3.37 16.01 -12.74
N ILE A 263 2.08 15.73 -12.61
CA ILE A 263 1.41 15.61 -11.30
C ILE A 263 1.95 14.40 -10.52
N VAL A 264 2.11 13.26 -11.17
CA VAL A 264 2.73 12.07 -10.55
C VAL A 264 4.16 12.37 -10.11
N LEU A 265 4.97 13.03 -10.96
CA LEU A 265 6.32 13.44 -10.59
C LEU A 265 6.35 14.43 -9.43
N GLY A 266 5.48 15.45 -9.44
CA GLY A 266 5.38 16.44 -8.37
C GLY A 266 4.98 15.81 -7.03
N MET A 267 4.11 14.80 -7.07
CA MET A 267 3.77 14.03 -5.87
C MET A 267 4.96 13.21 -5.37
N LEU A 268 5.66 12.49 -6.24
CA LEU A 268 6.81 11.66 -5.84
C LEU A 268 7.95 12.50 -5.28
N SER A 269 8.25 13.64 -5.91
CA SER A 269 9.26 14.56 -5.40
C SER A 269 8.84 15.14 -4.05
N SER A 270 7.57 15.50 -3.89
CA SER A 270 7.05 15.98 -2.61
C SER A 270 7.11 14.91 -1.52
N TRP A 271 6.83 13.63 -1.86
CA TRP A 271 6.96 12.51 -0.92
C TRP A 271 8.41 12.35 -0.45
N VAL A 272 9.38 12.42 -1.37
CA VAL A 272 10.81 12.34 -1.04
C VAL A 272 11.24 13.52 -0.16
N VAL A 273 10.84 14.74 -0.50
CA VAL A 273 11.15 15.94 0.30
C VAL A 273 10.58 15.82 1.71
N LEU A 274 9.34 15.39 1.87
CA LEU A 274 8.74 15.18 3.20
C LEU A 274 9.41 14.04 3.97
N ALA A 275 9.77 12.95 3.30
CA ALA A 275 10.51 11.85 3.92
C ALA A 275 11.87 12.33 4.44
N THR A 276 12.68 12.96 3.58
CA THR A 276 14.01 13.46 3.98
C THR A 276 13.92 14.55 5.04
N GLY A 277 12.98 15.50 4.92
CA GLY A 277 12.76 16.54 5.92
C GLY A 277 12.35 15.95 7.28
N SER A 278 11.53 14.91 7.28
CA SER A 278 11.11 14.21 8.51
C SER A 278 12.24 13.40 9.14
N MET A 279 13.10 12.78 8.33
CA MET A 279 14.30 12.09 8.82
C MET A 279 15.23 13.08 9.53
N LEU A 280 15.46 14.26 8.94
CA LEU A 280 16.26 15.31 9.57
C LEU A 280 15.63 15.76 10.89
N LEU A 281 14.32 16.06 10.92
CA LEU A 281 13.63 16.47 12.13
C LEU A 281 13.72 15.42 13.24
N LEU A 282 13.37 14.15 12.95
CA LEU A 282 13.41 13.08 13.95
C LEU A 282 14.84 12.82 14.46
N SER A 283 15.85 12.88 13.59
CA SER A 283 17.25 12.75 14.00
C SER A 283 17.72 13.87 14.95
N MET A 284 17.16 15.07 14.82
CA MET A 284 17.44 16.18 15.74
C MET A 284 16.73 16.00 17.09
N ILE A 285 15.49 15.48 17.08
CA ILE A 285 14.68 15.28 18.28
C ILE A 285 15.17 14.07 19.09
N GLN A 286 15.69 13.05 18.41
CA GLN A 286 16.13 11.78 18.99
C GLN A 286 17.57 11.44 18.56
N PRO A 287 18.59 12.12 19.12
CA PRO A 287 19.98 11.95 18.69
C PRO A 287 20.54 10.54 18.90
N GLN A 288 19.92 9.75 19.77
CA GLN A 288 20.34 8.40 20.12
C GLN A 288 19.83 7.30 19.18
N TRP A 289 18.95 7.63 18.22
CA TRP A 289 18.43 6.65 17.26
C TRP A 289 19.46 6.32 16.19
N GLU A 290 19.46 5.06 15.75
CA GLU A 290 20.27 4.67 14.61
C GLU A 290 19.62 5.12 13.29
N MET A 291 20.42 5.19 12.22
CA MET A 291 19.94 5.56 10.89
C MET A 291 18.80 4.63 10.41
N ASN A 292 18.86 3.33 10.76
CA ASN A 292 17.81 2.37 10.41
C ASN A 292 16.48 2.68 11.10
N ASP A 293 16.52 3.09 12.37
CA ASP A 293 15.32 3.44 13.14
C ASP A 293 14.65 4.68 12.54
N VAL A 294 15.42 5.75 12.30
CA VAL A 294 14.90 6.99 11.72
C VAL A 294 14.31 6.74 10.34
N LEU A 295 15.04 6.03 9.48
CA LEU A 295 14.61 5.75 8.11
C LEU A 295 13.33 4.91 8.09
N SER A 296 13.29 3.83 8.86
CA SER A 296 12.16 2.90 8.86
C SER A 296 10.91 3.50 9.50
N VAL A 297 11.03 4.28 10.57
CA VAL A 297 9.90 4.98 11.21
C VAL A 297 9.27 5.99 10.26
N VAL A 298 10.06 6.79 9.55
CA VAL A 298 9.53 7.77 8.59
C VAL A 298 8.84 7.09 7.42
N ILE A 299 9.48 6.07 6.83
CA ILE A 299 8.93 5.36 5.68
C ILE A 299 7.66 4.59 6.09
N SER A 300 7.66 3.91 7.24
CA SER A 300 6.48 3.21 7.74
C SER A 300 5.32 4.19 8.01
N SER A 301 5.60 5.35 8.62
CA SER A 301 4.59 6.38 8.91
C SER A 301 3.98 6.94 7.62
N LEU A 302 4.80 7.35 6.65
CA LEU A 302 4.31 7.86 5.36
C LEU A 302 3.60 6.78 4.52
N GLY A 303 4.09 5.54 4.61
CA GLY A 303 3.48 4.37 3.97
C GLY A 303 2.18 3.91 4.62
N ASN A 304 1.91 4.33 5.87
CA ASN A 304 0.88 3.76 6.74
C ASN A 304 1.00 2.24 6.86
N THR A 305 2.23 1.75 6.99
CA THR A 305 2.49 0.31 7.06
C THR A 305 2.29 -0.22 8.47
N GLY A 306 2.64 0.56 9.50
CA GLY A 306 2.57 0.14 10.90
C GLY A 306 3.96 -0.16 11.45
N PRO A 307 4.43 -1.42 11.50
CA PRO A 307 5.72 -1.76 12.09
C PRO A 307 6.88 -1.16 11.27
N ALA A 308 7.96 -0.80 11.97
CA ALA A 308 9.18 -0.29 11.36
C ALA A 308 10.28 -1.38 11.42
N LEU A 309 11.55 -0.99 11.28
CA LEU A 309 12.71 -1.86 11.49
C LEU A 309 13.49 -1.40 12.73
N GLY A 310 14.48 -2.19 13.13
CA GLY A 310 15.34 -1.87 14.26
C GLY A 310 14.56 -1.88 15.59
N GLN A 311 14.76 -0.85 16.41
CA GLN A 311 14.17 -0.74 17.74
C GLN A 311 12.64 -0.69 17.69
N PHE A 312 12.06 -0.22 16.59
CA PHE A 312 10.61 -0.08 16.37
C PHE A 312 10.03 -1.19 15.47
N GLY A 313 10.72 -2.34 15.48
CA GLY A 313 10.35 -3.57 14.80
C GLY A 313 9.00 -4.17 15.22
N PRO A 314 8.61 -5.31 14.62
CA PRO A 314 7.29 -5.91 14.79
C PRO A 314 7.00 -6.44 16.21
N THR A 315 8.03 -6.75 16.98
CA THR A 315 7.93 -7.22 18.37
C THR A 315 8.07 -6.10 19.39
N SER A 316 8.24 -4.86 18.93
CA SER A 316 8.51 -3.68 19.74
C SER A 316 7.36 -2.68 19.68
N THR A 317 7.32 -1.77 20.65
CA THR A 317 6.33 -0.69 20.71
C THR A 317 6.94 0.66 20.39
N TRP A 318 6.12 1.57 19.87
CA TRP A 318 6.48 2.97 19.64
C TRP A 318 6.30 3.82 20.91
N ALA A 319 5.82 3.24 22.02
CA ALA A 319 5.61 3.95 23.27
C ALA A 319 6.88 4.56 23.89
N SER A 320 8.07 4.07 23.50
CA SER A 320 9.36 4.60 23.94
C SER A 320 9.77 5.90 23.22
N MET A 321 9.02 6.33 22.19
CA MET A 321 9.26 7.58 21.49
C MET A 321 8.87 8.79 22.37
N ASN A 322 9.58 9.91 22.22
CA ASN A 322 9.21 11.19 22.84
C ASN A 322 7.88 11.69 22.28
N ASP A 323 7.10 12.43 23.08
CA ASP A 323 5.80 13.00 22.74
C ASP A 323 5.82 13.78 21.43
N LEU A 324 6.89 14.56 21.19
CA LEU A 324 7.03 15.33 19.95
C LEU A 324 7.27 14.42 18.73
N SER A 325 8.03 13.34 18.90
CA SER A 325 8.23 12.33 17.86
C SER A 325 6.92 11.61 17.54
N LEU A 326 6.14 11.22 18.56
CA LEU A 326 4.82 10.59 18.40
C LEU A 326 3.82 11.52 17.69
N PHE A 327 3.82 12.80 18.05
CA PHE A 327 2.99 13.79 17.40
C PHE A 327 3.37 13.97 15.92
N TRP A 328 4.67 14.05 15.62
CA TRP A 328 5.14 14.19 14.24
C TRP A 328 4.85 12.95 13.39
N THR A 329 5.09 11.73 13.91
CA THR A 329 4.76 10.49 13.18
C THR A 329 3.27 10.35 12.95
N SER A 330 2.43 10.80 13.89
CA SER A 330 0.96 10.88 13.69
C SER A 330 0.58 11.80 12.53
N ILE A 331 1.23 12.96 12.39
CA ILE A 331 1.05 13.86 11.24
C ILE A 331 1.49 13.17 9.95
N LEU A 332 2.62 12.45 9.96
CA LEU A 332 3.10 11.74 8.76
C LEU A 332 2.14 10.66 8.30
N MET A 333 1.56 9.88 9.22
CA MET A 333 0.52 8.90 8.89
C MET A 333 -0.70 9.56 8.25
N TRP A 334 -1.14 10.67 8.82
CA TRP A 334 -2.26 11.44 8.29
C TRP A 334 -1.98 11.98 6.87
N LEU A 335 -0.78 12.55 6.65
CA LEU A 335 -0.32 13.02 5.34
C LEU A 335 -0.21 11.87 4.32
N GLY A 336 0.31 10.71 4.74
CA GLY A 336 0.39 9.51 3.93
C GLY A 336 -0.99 9.00 3.52
N ARG A 337 -2.00 9.14 4.39
CA ARG A 337 -3.35 8.59 4.17
C ARG A 337 -4.21 9.47 3.28
N LEU A 338 -4.04 10.80 3.34
CA LEU A 338 -4.84 11.76 2.57
C LEU A 338 -4.36 12.01 1.15
N GLU A 339 -3.30 11.31 0.73
CA GLU A 339 -2.56 11.59 -0.50
C GLU A 339 -1.93 13.00 -0.49
N LEU A 340 -0.60 13.01 -0.37
CA LEU A 340 0.27 14.16 -0.10
C LEU A 340 -0.09 15.47 -0.81
N LEU A 341 -0.46 15.40 -2.10
CA LEU A 341 -0.80 16.59 -2.88
C LEU A 341 -2.09 17.27 -2.43
N THR A 342 -3.10 16.52 -1.97
CA THR A 342 -4.36 17.11 -1.52
C THR A 342 -4.13 18.00 -0.30
N VAL A 343 -3.26 17.56 0.62
CA VAL A 343 -2.90 18.33 1.80
C VAL A 343 -2.02 19.52 1.43
N LEU A 344 -1.03 19.35 0.55
CA LEU A 344 -0.21 20.48 0.09
C LEU A 344 -1.05 21.56 -0.59
N VAL A 345 -2.06 21.18 -1.38
CA VAL A 345 -3.02 22.12 -1.97
C VAL A 345 -3.83 22.82 -0.87
N LEU A 346 -4.33 22.09 0.13
CA LEU A 346 -5.07 22.70 1.25
C LEU A 346 -4.20 23.66 2.07
N LEU A 347 -2.91 23.38 2.24
CA LEU A 347 -1.99 24.28 2.94
C LEU A 347 -1.57 25.49 2.10
N HIS A 348 -1.75 25.42 0.78
CA HIS A 348 -1.36 26.51 -0.10
C HIS A 348 -2.27 27.74 0.12
N PRO A 349 -1.72 28.93 0.48
CA PRO A 349 -2.52 30.10 0.85
C PRO A 349 -3.51 30.56 -0.23
N ARG A 350 -3.17 30.37 -1.53
CA ARG A 350 -4.08 30.72 -2.63
C ARG A 350 -5.36 29.89 -2.66
N THR A 351 -5.39 28.70 -2.06
CA THR A 351 -6.60 27.87 -1.99
C THR A 351 -7.71 28.54 -1.17
N TRP A 352 -7.33 29.42 -0.23
CA TRP A 352 -8.23 30.15 0.65
C TRP A 352 -8.40 31.62 0.26
N SER A 353 -7.64 32.08 -0.73
CA SER A 353 -7.75 33.43 -1.29
C SER A 353 -8.97 33.50 -2.19
N SER A 354 -9.97 34.31 -1.84
CA SER A 354 -11.20 34.46 -2.64
C SER A 354 -11.03 35.29 -3.92
N SER A 355 -9.81 35.63 -4.34
CA SER A 355 -9.58 36.39 -5.58
C SER A 355 -9.02 35.50 -6.68
N ASN A 356 -9.82 35.34 -7.74
CA ASN A 356 -9.30 35.13 -9.09
C ASN A 356 -8.44 36.32 -9.52
#